data_AF-A0A3C1YD46-F1
#
_entry.id   AF-A0A3C1YD46-F1
#
_cell.length_a   1.000
_cell.length_b   1.000
_cell.length_c   1.000
_cell.angle_alpha   90.00
_cell.angle_beta   90.00
_cell.angle_gamma   90.00
#
_symmetry.space_group_name_H-M   'P 1'
#
loop_
_entity.id
_entity.type
_entity.pdbx_description
1 polymer ?
#
loop_
_entity_poly.entity_id
_entity_poly.type
_entity_poly.pdbx_seq_one_letter_code
_entity_poly.pdbx_strand_id
1 'polypeptide(L)'
;MDYRSKGDTRLTIDGSRHYKTPYGALPSVTTILSATQGNKAALERWAKKNPGGREAAAARGTKVHALMEEYLLGIDRDPQIEDPEIAQFWEGL
;
A
#
# COMPACT_ATOMS: atom_id res chain seq x y z
N MET A 1 3.21 29.02 4.04
CA MET A 1 2.11 28.42 3.25
C MET A 1 1.52 27.28 4.07
N ASP A 2 0.20 27.23 4.23
CA ASP A 2 -0.47 26.05 4.79
C ASP A 2 -0.59 25.01 3.68
N TYR A 3 0.19 23.94 3.77
CA TYR A 3 0.24 22.87 2.75
C TYR A 3 -0.88 21.85 2.91
N ARG A 4 -1.77 22.03 3.89
CA ARG A 4 -2.88 21.12 4.13
C ARG A 4 -3.92 21.26 3.03
N SER A 5 -4.23 20.13 2.42
CA SER A 5 -5.36 20.00 1.52
C SER A 5 -6.68 20.25 2.24
N LYS A 6 -7.55 21.07 1.66
CA LYS A 6 -8.92 21.28 2.15
C LYS A 6 -9.84 20.21 1.57
N GLY A 7 -10.16 19.19 2.38
CA GLY A 7 -11.06 18.11 2.01
C GLY A 7 -10.41 16.97 1.24
N ASP A 8 -11.22 16.15 0.57
CA ASP A 8 -10.77 14.95 -0.11
C ASP A 8 -9.80 15.26 -1.26
N THR A 9 -8.60 14.70 -1.16
CA THR A 9 -7.50 14.85 -2.13
C THR A 9 -7.50 13.81 -3.23
N ARG A 10 -8.19 12.69 -3.06
CA ARG A 10 -8.03 11.52 -3.93
C ARG A 10 -9.03 11.54 -5.08
N LEU A 11 -8.58 11.08 -6.25
CA LEU A 11 -9.38 10.88 -7.44
C LEU A 11 -9.06 9.51 -8.04
N THR A 12 -10.03 8.93 -8.75
CA THR A 12 -9.81 7.74 -9.59
C THR A 12 -10.02 8.14 -11.04
N ILE A 13 -8.97 8.01 -11.86
CA ILE A 13 -8.99 8.34 -13.29
C ILE A 13 -8.41 7.12 -14.02
N ASP A 14 -9.16 6.58 -14.98
CA ASP A 14 -8.81 5.37 -15.74
C ASP A 14 -8.45 4.17 -14.84
N GLY A 15 -9.20 3.99 -13.76
CA GLY A 15 -8.96 2.93 -12.77
C GLY A 15 -7.70 3.11 -11.93
N SER A 16 -7.00 4.23 -12.06
CA SER A 16 -5.76 4.52 -11.34
C SER A 16 -5.89 5.70 -10.38
N ARG A 17 -5.13 5.64 -9.28
CA ARG A 17 -5.17 6.66 -8.22
C ARG A 17 -4.45 7.93 -8.64
N HIS A 18 -5.15 9.04 -8.51
CA HIS A 18 -4.67 10.40 -8.73
C HIS A 18 -4.90 11.28 -7.49
N TYR A 19 -4.17 12.39 -7.40
CA TYR A 19 -4.31 13.38 -6.33
C TYR A 19 -4.58 14.76 -6.91
N LYS A 20 -5.48 15.50 -6.25
CA LYS A 20 -5.75 16.91 -6.53
C LYS A 20 -4.53 17.72 -6.11
N THR A 21 -3.92 18.42 -7.05
CA THR A 21 -2.79 19.32 -6.80
C THR A 21 -3.06 20.69 -7.42
N PRO A 22 -2.31 21.75 -7.06
CA PRO A 22 -2.39 23.04 -7.74
C PRO A 22 -2.10 22.97 -9.25
N TYR A 23 -1.45 21.91 -9.73
CA TYR A 23 -1.11 21.68 -11.13
C TYR A 23 -2.09 20.75 -11.86
N GLY A 24 -3.23 20.44 -11.23
CA GLY A 24 -4.22 19.50 -11.75
C GLY A 24 -4.20 18.14 -11.05
N ALA A 25 -4.91 17.17 -11.61
CA ALA A 25 -4.95 15.81 -11.11
C ALA A 25 -3.69 15.05 -11.55
N LEU A 26 -2.81 14.73 -10.60
CA LEU A 26 -1.55 14.03 -10.89
C LEU A 26 -1.60 12.57 -10.42
N PRO A 27 -0.99 11.63 -11.15
CA PRO A 27 -0.99 10.22 -10.78
C PRO A 27 -0.19 9.99 -9.50
N SER A 28 -0.56 8.96 -8.73
CA SER A 28 0.22 8.55 -7.57
C SER A 28 1.60 8.02 -7.97
N VAL A 29 2.58 8.13 -7.05
CA VAL A 29 3.94 7.59 -7.26
C VAL A 29 3.90 6.12 -7.69
N THR A 30 3.05 5.32 -7.05
CA THR A 30 2.87 3.91 -7.42
C THR A 30 2.31 3.71 -8.83
N THR A 31 1.45 4.63 -9.30
CA THR A 31 0.93 4.61 -10.68
C THR A 31 2.05 4.86 -11.69
N ILE A 32 2.88 5.88 -11.44
CA ILE A 32 4.03 6.22 -12.29
C ILE A 32 4.99 5.04 -12.39
N LEU A 33 5.41 4.49 -11.25
CA LEU A 33 6.32 3.34 -11.20
C LEU A 33 5.72 2.11 -11.92
N SER A 34 4.42 1.87 -11.77
CA SER A 34 3.75 0.76 -12.46
C SER A 34 3.71 0.94 -13.99
N ALA A 35 3.62 2.18 -14.46
CA ALA A 35 3.64 2.51 -15.88
C ALA A 35 5.05 2.37 -16.48
N THR A 36 6.08 2.76 -15.73
CA THR A 36 7.47 2.84 -16.22
C THR A 36 8.33 1.61 -15.92
N GLN A 37 7.81 0.60 -15.23
CA GLN A 37 8.58 -0.62 -14.91
C GLN A 37 8.91 -1.45 -16.17
N GLY A 38 10.16 -1.92 -16.27
CA GLY A 38 10.63 -2.74 -17.40
C GLY A 38 10.36 -4.24 -17.29
N ASN A 39 9.88 -4.74 -16.14
CA ASN A 39 9.87 -6.18 -15.83
C ASN A 39 8.46 -6.79 -15.61
N LYS A 40 7.45 -6.34 -16.37
CA LYS A 40 6.06 -6.81 -16.22
C LYS A 40 5.92 -8.32 -16.46
N ALA A 41 6.62 -8.84 -17.48
CA ALA A 41 6.50 -10.23 -17.88
C ALA A 41 7.01 -11.23 -16.82
N ALA A 42 8.03 -10.89 -16.03
CA ALA A 42 8.49 -11.79 -14.95
C ALA A 42 7.47 -11.87 -13.81
N LEU A 43 6.88 -10.73 -13.44
CA LEU A 43 5.85 -10.67 -12.40
C LEU A 43 4.59 -11.44 -12.80
N GLU A 44 4.17 -11.33 -14.06
CA GLU A 44 3.04 -12.11 -14.59
C GLU A 44 3.30 -13.62 -14.57
N ARG A 45 4.50 -14.04 -14.97
CA ARG A 45 4.90 -15.46 -14.89
C ARG A 45 4.91 -15.97 -13.45
N TRP A 46 5.41 -15.16 -12.52
CA TRP A 46 5.39 -15.50 -11.11
C TRP A 46 3.94 -15.60 -10.58
N ALA A 47 3.08 -14.63 -10.90
CA ALA A 47 1.69 -14.63 -10.47
C ALA A 47 0.92 -15.86 -10.99
N LYS A 48 1.14 -16.25 -12.25
CA LYS A 48 0.55 -17.48 -12.83
C LYS A 48 0.98 -18.75 -12.08
N LYS A 49 2.20 -18.77 -11.53
CA LYS A 49 2.72 -19.89 -10.73
C LYS A 49 2.28 -19.84 -9.27
N ASN A 50 1.78 -18.69 -8.79
CA ASN A 50 1.41 -18.45 -7.39
C ASN A 50 0.00 -17.84 -7.32
N PRO A 51 -1.05 -18.62 -7.64
CA PRO A 51 -2.42 -18.12 -7.61
C PRO A 51 -2.79 -17.62 -6.20
N GLY A 52 -3.34 -16.41 -6.09
CA GLY A 52 -3.69 -15.81 -4.79
C GLY A 52 -2.51 -15.25 -3.99
N GLY A 53 -1.26 -15.52 -4.40
CA GLY A 53 -0.07 -15.09 -3.65
C GLY A 53 0.10 -13.58 -3.61
N ARG A 54 -0.32 -12.88 -4.68
CA ARG A 54 -0.29 -11.42 -4.74
C ARG A 54 -1.31 -10.82 -3.76
N GLU A 55 -2.52 -11.35 -3.74
CA GLU A 55 -3.62 -10.89 -2.90
C GLU A 55 -3.31 -11.16 -1.41
N ALA A 56 -2.78 -12.34 -1.10
CA ALA A 56 -2.32 -12.69 0.25
C ALA A 56 -1.21 -11.74 0.71
N ALA A 57 -0.19 -11.50 -0.11
CA ALA A 57 0.88 -10.56 0.22
C ALA A 57 0.38 -9.12 0.44
N ALA A 58 -0.59 -8.67 -0.37
CA ALA A 58 -1.20 -7.35 -0.21
C ALA A 58 -2.02 -7.23 1.08
N ALA A 59 -2.80 -8.27 1.43
CA ALA A 59 -3.57 -8.31 2.67
C ALA A 59 -2.65 -8.25 3.91
N ARG A 60 -1.57 -9.03 3.90
CA ARG A 60 -0.57 -9.00 4.97
C ARG A 60 0.10 -7.66 5.12
N GLY A 61 0.57 -7.08 4.01
CA GLY A 61 1.19 -5.75 4.02
C GLY A 61 0.24 -4.67 4.56
N THR A 62 -1.04 -4.74 4.20
CA THR A 62 -2.07 -3.83 4.73
C THR A 62 -2.20 -3.96 6.25
N LYS A 63 -2.24 -5.19 6.78
CA LYS A 63 -2.36 -5.42 8.23
C LYS A 63 -1.12 -4.94 8.98
N VAL A 64 0.09 -5.28 8.52
CA VAL A 64 1.34 -4.85 9.15
C VAL A 64 1.49 -3.33 9.15
N HIS A 65 1.18 -2.65 8.04
CA HIS A 65 1.23 -1.19 8.00
C HIS A 65 0.22 -0.53 8.94
N ALA A 66 -0.99 -1.09 9.09
CA ALA A 66 -1.97 -0.59 10.04
C ALA A 66 -1.47 -0.71 11.50
N LEU A 67 -0.88 -1.86 11.87
CA LEU A 67 -0.28 -2.06 13.19
C LEU A 67 0.86 -1.06 13.46
N MET A 68 1.72 -0.82 12.48
CA MET A 68 2.78 0.19 12.58
C MET A 68 2.23 1.61 12.76
N GLU A 69 1.16 1.96 12.05
CA GLU A 69 0.50 3.26 12.19
C GLU A 69 -0.06 3.45 13.60
N GLU A 70 -0.79 2.48 14.12
CA GLU A 70 -1.34 2.51 15.50
C GLU A 70 -0.24 2.61 16.56
N TYR A 71 0.86 1.87 16.39
CA TYR A 71 2.01 1.93 17.28
C TYR A 71 2.65 3.32 17.31
N LEU A 72 2.90 3.91 16.14
CA LEU A 72 3.53 5.24 16.00
C LEU A 72 2.61 6.35 16.53
N LEU A 73 1.30 6.21 16.39
CA LEU A 73 0.31 7.12 16.97
C LEU A 73 0.11 6.92 18.48
N GLY A 74 0.67 5.85 19.06
CA GLY A 74 0.51 5.52 20.47
C GLY A 74 -0.90 5.04 20.84
N ILE A 75 -1.67 4.56 19.86
CA ILE A 75 -3.03 4.03 20.04
C ILE A 75 -2.96 2.64 20.66
N ASP A 76 -2.17 1.75 20.04
CA ASP A 76 -1.86 0.42 20.56
C ASP A 76 -0.36 0.16 20.37
N ARG A 77 0.36 0.01 21.49
CA ARG A 77 1.82 -0.22 21.50
C ARG A 77 2.19 -1.67 21.73
N ASP A 78 1.23 -2.52 22.07
CA ASP A 78 1.44 -3.95 22.33
C ASP A 78 0.33 -4.78 21.66
N PRO A 79 0.27 -4.74 20.32
CA PRO A 79 -0.81 -5.36 19.58
C PRO A 79 -0.81 -6.88 19.76
N GLN A 80 -1.95 -7.42 20.17
CA GLN A 80 -2.15 -8.86 20.26
C GLN A 80 -2.48 -9.40 18.86
N ILE A 81 -1.52 -10.08 18.24
CA ILE A 81 -1.63 -10.57 16.86
C ILE A 81 -1.91 -12.07 16.88
N GLU A 82 -3.16 -12.45 16.63
CA GLU A 82 -3.58 -13.86 16.62
C GLU A 82 -3.11 -14.62 15.37
N ASP A 83 -2.92 -13.92 14.25
CA ASP A 83 -2.44 -14.50 13.00
C ASP A 83 -0.94 -14.77 13.10
N PRO A 84 -0.49 -16.05 13.14
CA PRO A 84 0.92 -16.38 13.33
C PRO A 84 1.80 -15.86 12.19
N GLU A 85 1.26 -15.74 10.98
CA GLU A 85 2.00 -15.22 9.84
C GLU A 85 2.27 -13.73 10.01
N ILE A 86 1.27 -12.95 10.46
CA ILE A 86 1.45 -11.51 10.74
C ILE A 86 2.34 -11.29 11.96
N ALA A 87 2.20 -12.11 13.00
CA ALA A 87 3.00 -12.02 14.22
C ALA A 87 4.49 -12.17 13.91
N GLN A 88 4.86 -13.13 13.04
CA GLN A 88 6.24 -13.32 12.61
C GLN A 88 6.84 -12.05 11.97
N PHE A 89 6.08 -11.33 11.13
CA PHE A 89 6.57 -10.09 10.52
C PHE A 89 6.69 -8.95 11.53
N TRP A 90 5.82 -8.91 12.54
CA TRP A 90 5.86 -7.91 13.60
C TRP A 90 7.05 -8.11 14.55
N GLU A 91 7.37 -9.36 14.85
CA GLU A 91 8.46 -9.74 15.76
C GLU A 91 9.86 -9.64 15.13
N GLY A 92 9.95 -9.34 13.83
CA GLY A 92 11.21 -9.02 13.15
C GLY A 92 11.84 -10.15 12.33
N LEU A 93 11.07 -11.19 11.97
CA LEU A 93 11.48 -12.42 11.27
C LEU A 93 12.38 -13.39 12.05
#